data_AF-A0A421ESE0-F1
#
_entry.id   AF-A0A421ESE0-F1
#
_cell.length_a   1.000
_cell.length_b   1.000
_cell.length_c   1.000
_cell.angle_alpha   90.00
_cell.angle_beta   90.00
_cell.angle_gamma   90.00
#
_symmetry.space_group_name_H-M   'P 1'
#
loop_
_entity.id
_entity.type
_entity.pdbx_description
1 polymer ?
#
loop_
_entity_poly.entity_id
_entity_poly.type
_entity_poly.pdbx_seq_one_letter_code
_entity_poly.pdbx_strand_id
1 'polypeptide(L)' 'KTKMHPTYVTSVGYDPASNQKDDDADFVTETLQRRLYSEEFAYRHQWVKGEFVIVDNVSHLHARTELGMGGRHMRRIHFN' A
#
# COMPACT_ATOMS: atom_id res chain seq x y z
N LYS A 1 10.18 -10.16 2.74
CA LYS A 1 10.11 -8.92 1.91
C LYS A 1 8.84 -8.14 2.26
N THR A 2 8.82 -6.80 2.21
CA THR A 2 7.58 -6.02 2.51
C THR A 2 6.45 -6.43 1.55
N LYS A 3 5.30 -6.81 2.09
CA LYS A 3 4.12 -7.15 1.27
C LYS A 3 3.43 -5.85 0.89
N MET A 4 3.45 -5.51 -0.40
CA MET A 4 2.73 -4.35 -0.93
C MET A 4 1.24 -4.68 -0.98
N HIS A 5 0.39 -3.70 -0.67
CA HIS A 5 -1.04 -3.86 -0.86
C HIS A 5 -1.37 -3.58 -2.33
N PRO A 6 -2.07 -4.49 -3.03
CA PRO A 6 -2.39 -4.30 -4.42
C PRO A 6 -3.41 -3.16 -4.54
N THR A 7 -3.04 -2.10 -5.25
CA THR A 7 -3.99 -1.11 -5.78
C THR A 7 -4.38 -1.57 -7.16
N TYR A 8 -5.68 -1.72 -7.40
CA TYR A 8 -6.24 -2.06 -8.71
C TYR A 8 -6.78 -0.80 -9.35
N VAL A 9 -6.46 -0.61 -10.62
CA VAL A 9 -6.99 0.48 -11.46
C VAL A 9 -7.77 -0.16 -12.60
N THR A 10 -8.78 0.53 -13.10
CA THR A 10 -9.54 0.13 -14.28
C THR A 10 -9.87 1.38 -15.08
N SER A 11 -9.71 1.32 -16.39
CA SER A 11 -10.02 2.42 -17.27
C SER A 11 -11.54 2.66 -17.32
N VAL A 12 -11.92 3.93 -17.41
CA VAL A 12 -13.33 4.29 -17.53
C VAL A 12 -13.86 3.76 -18.86
N GLY A 13 -14.87 2.89 -18.81
CA GLY A 13 -15.47 2.26 -20.00
C GLY A 13 -14.80 0.96 -20.44
N TYR A 14 -13.82 0.44 -19.68
CA TYR A 14 -13.28 -0.89 -19.92
C TYR A 14 -14.36 -1.97 -19.74
N ASP A 15 -14.54 -2.82 -20.74
CA ASP A 15 -15.44 -3.98 -20.67
C ASP A 15 -14.64 -5.23 -20.25
N PRO A 16 -14.82 -5.73 -19.01
CA PRO A 16 -14.11 -6.91 -18.54
C PRO A 16 -14.53 -8.20 -19.27
N ALA A 17 -15.65 -8.20 -20.01
CA ALA A 17 -16.08 -9.34 -20.83
C ALA A 17 -15.49 -9.36 -22.24
N SER A 18 -14.82 -8.28 -22.66
CA SER A 18 -14.28 -8.12 -24.01
C SER A 18 -13.10 -9.04 -24.34
N ASN A 19 -12.53 -9.76 -23.36
CA ASN A 19 -11.27 -10.51 -23.45
C ASN A 19 -10.06 -9.66 -23.91
N GLN A 20 -10.21 -8.34 -24.00
CA GLN A 20 -9.13 -7.42 -24.28
C GLN A 20 -8.44 -7.03 -22.96
N LYS A 21 -7.16 -6.70 -23.04
CA LYS A 21 -6.37 -6.25 -21.90
C LYS A 21 -6.58 -4.76 -21.69
N ASP A 22 -6.71 -4.32 -20.44
CA ASP A 22 -6.75 -2.90 -20.08
C ASP A 22 -5.31 -2.35 -20.02
N ASP A 23 -4.71 -2.12 -21.19
CA ASP A 23 -3.31 -1.69 -21.29
C ASP A 23 -3.05 -0.34 -20.60
N ASP A 24 -4.05 0.55 -20.57
CA ASP A 24 -3.99 1.82 -19.84
C ASP A 24 -3.97 1.59 -18.32
N ALA A 25 -4.84 0.74 -17.80
CA ALA A 25 -4.83 0.40 -16.38
C ALA A 25 -3.55 -0.31 -15.95
N ASP A 26 -2.99 -1.18 -16.80
CA ASP A 26 -1.72 -1.84 -16.53
C ASP A 26 -0.55 -0.84 -16.50
N PHE A 27 -0.48 0.06 -17.48
CA PHE A 27 0.54 1.12 -17.52
C PHE A 27 0.47 2.03 -16.29
N VAL A 28 -0.74 2.47 -15.93
CA VAL A 28 -0.97 3.31 -14.75
C VAL A 28 -0.63 2.56 -13.48
N THR A 29 -1.05 1.30 -13.35
CA THR A 29 -0.77 0.47 -12.17
C THR A 29 0.73 0.28 -11.98
N GLU A 30 1.46 -0.08 -13.03
CA GLU A 30 2.92 -0.29 -12.96
C GLU A 30 3.65 1.02 -12.61
N THR A 31 3.32 2.11 -13.30
CA THR A 31 3.96 3.41 -13.11
C THR A 31 3.68 3.98 -11.72
N LEU A 32 2.41 3.95 -11.28
CA LEU A 32 2.02 4.44 -9.96
C LEU A 32 2.62 3.57 -8.86
N GLN A 33 2.54 2.25 -8.94
CA GLN A 33 3.10 1.38 -7.89
C GLN A 33 4.60 1.61 -7.71
N ARG A 34 5.37 1.74 -8.79
CA ARG A 34 6.81 2.03 -8.70
C ARG A 34 7.10 3.34 -7.98
N ARG A 35 6.31 4.39 -8.22
CA ARG A 35 6.50 5.70 -7.58
C ARG A 35 5.98 5.73 -6.14
N LEU A 36 4.79 5.20 -5.92
CA LEU A 36 4.12 5.15 -4.61
C LEU A 36 4.90 4.34 -3.57
N TYR A 37 5.65 3.33 -4.02
CA TYR A 37 6.48 2.49 -3.15
C TYR A 37 7.99 2.73 -3.33
N SER A 38 8.39 3.86 -3.94
CA SER A 38 9.80 4.25 -4.07
C SER A 38 10.43 4.47 -2.70
N GLU A 39 11.64 3.95 -2.49
CA GLU A 39 12.40 4.16 -1.24
C GLU A 39 12.71 5.64 -1.00
N GLU A 40 12.76 6.46 -2.06
CA GLU A 40 12.93 7.92 -1.99
C GLU A 40 11.86 8.62 -1.13
N PHE A 41 10.63 8.08 -1.12
CA PHE A 41 9.50 8.65 -0.38
C PHE A 41 9.05 7.75 0.79
N ALA A 42 9.85 6.73 1.13
CA ALA A 42 9.49 5.76 2.15
C ALA A 42 10.08 6.12 3.51
N TYR A 43 9.23 6.09 4.54
CA TYR A 43 9.67 6.12 5.94
C TYR A 43 9.55 4.73 6.57
N ARG A 44 10.62 4.27 7.22
CA ARG A 44 10.63 3.02 7.98
C ARG A 44 10.63 3.31 9.46
N HIS A 45 9.56 2.87 10.13
CA HIS A 45 9.44 2.96 11.58
C HIS A 45 9.84 1.64 12.26
N GLN A 46 10.71 1.72 13.27
CA GLN A 46 11.06 0.60 14.13
C GLN A 46 10.31 0.76 15.46
N TRP A 47 9.45 -0.22 15.78
CA TRP A 47 8.56 -0.07 16.92
C TRP A 47 9.29 -0.24 18.27
N VAL A 48 8.96 0.60 19.25
CA VAL A 48 9.34 0.59 20.66
C VAL A 48 8.08 0.54 21.55
N LYS A 49 8.15 -0.24 22.64
CA LYS A 49 7.02 -0.40 23.57
C LYS A 49 6.58 0.94 24.17
N GLY A 50 5.28 1.24 24.07
CA GLY A 50 4.66 2.43 24.67
C GLY A 50 4.50 3.61 23.72
N GLU A 51 4.99 3.51 22.50
CA GLU A 51 4.82 4.56 21.48
C GLU A 51 3.46 4.48 20.77
N PHE A 52 3.15 5.53 20.01
CA PHE A 52 2.05 5.57 19.07
C PHE A 52 2.48 6.29 17.80
N VAL A 53 1.87 5.90 16.68
CA VAL A 53 2.03 6.56 15.38
C VAL A 53 0.65 7.02 14.92
N ILE A 54 0.57 8.25 14.44
CA ILE A 54 -0.61 8.81 13.78
C ILE A 54 -0.29 8.88 12.30
N VAL A 55 -1.19 8.36 11.46
CA VAL A 55 -1.03 8.34 10.01
C VAL A 55 -2.28 8.92 9.38
N ASP A 56 -2.11 9.85 8.45
CA ASP A 56 -3.19 10.30 7.58
C ASP A 56 -3.52 9.21 6.56
N ASN A 57 -4.70 8.61 6.69
CA ASN A 57 -5.13 7.50 5.86
C ASN A 57 -5.55 7.91 4.43
N VAL A 58 -5.65 9.22 4.14
CA VAL A 58 -5.98 9.74 2.80
C VAL A 58 -4.71 9.91 1.96
N SER A 59 -3.66 10.48 2.55
CA SER A 59 -2.44 10.84 1.82
C SER A 59 -1.30 9.82 1.93
N HIS A 60 -1.33 8.91 2.90
CA HIS A 60 -0.24 7.95 3.14
C HIS A 60 -0.62 6.51 2.83
N LEU A 61 0.29 5.84 2.11
CA LEU A 61 0.33 4.40 2.04
C LEU A 61 1.16 3.84 3.18
N HIS A 62 0.72 2.73 3.75
CA HIS A 62 1.50 1.98 4.72
C HIS A 62 1.57 0.51 4.32
N ALA A 63 2.73 -0.09 4.55
CA ALA A 63 2.95 -1.51 4.34
C ALA A 63 3.54 -2.14 5.59
N ARG A 64 3.43 -3.46 5.67
CA ARG A 64 3.96 -4.23 6.79
C ARG A 64 5.18 -5.02 6.36
N THR A 65 6.28 -4.86 7.09
CA THR A 65 7.42 -5.77 7.03
C THR A 65 7.06 -7.10 7.69
N GLU A 66 7.58 -8.22 7.18
CA GLU A 66 7.42 -9.53 7.80
C GLU A 66 7.76 -9.48 9.30
N LEU A 67 6.96 -10.16 10.11
CA LEU A 67 7.23 -10.31 11.53
C LEU A 67 8.40 -11.28 11.72
N GLY A 68 9.35 -10.91 12.58
CA GLY A 68 10.30 -11.88 13.14
C GLY A 68 9.65 -12.82 14.15
N MET A 69 10.43 -13.68 14.79
CA MET A 69 9.94 -14.69 15.75
C MET A 69 9.37 -14.11 17.07
N GLY A 70 9.44 -12.79 17.28
CA GLY A 70 8.85 -12.12 18.43
C GLY A 70 7.38 -11.77 18.19
N GLY A 71 6.51 -12.11 19.14
CA GLY A 71 5.11 -11.69 19.11
C GLY A 71 4.98 -10.16 19.11
N ARG A 72 4.06 -9.62 18.29
CA ARG A 72 3.74 -8.19 18.23
C ARG A 72 2.25 -8.01 18.53
N HIS A 73 1.95 -7.14 19.50
CA HIS A 73 0.58 -6.76 19.82
C HIS A 73 0.43 -5.24 19.70
N MET A 74 -0.52 -4.80 18.88
CA MET A 74 -0.83 -3.39 18.63
C MET A 74 -2.32 -3.16 18.74
N ARG A 75 -2.71 -1.94 19.08
CA ARG A 75 -4.09 -1.47 19.06
C ARG A 75 -4.20 -0.31 18.07
N ARG A 76 -5.32 -0.22 17.35
CA ARG A 76 -5.59 0.83 16.37
C ARG A 76 -6.94 1.47 16.67
N ILE A 77 -6.99 2.79 16.58
CA ILE A 77 -8.22 3.59 16.54
C ILE A 77 -8.30 4.17 15.12
N HIS A 78 -9.48 4.14 14.51
CA HIS A 78 -9.73 4.71 13.19
C HIS A 78 -10.74 5.85 13.32
N PHE A 79 -10.44 6.97 12.68
CA PHE A 79 -11.35 8.11 12.56
C PHE A 79 -11.93 8.11 11.15
N ASN A 80 -13.25 8.23 11.05
CA ASN A 80 -13.97 8.36 9.76
C ASN A 80 -14.09 9.83 9.37
#